data_AF-A0A963W1X2-F1
#
_entry.id   AF-A0A963W1X2-F1
#
_cell.length_a   1.000
_cell.length_b   1.000
_cell.length_c   1.000
_cell.angle_alpha   90.00
_cell.angle_beta   90.00
_cell.angle_gamma   90.00
#
_symmetry.space_group_name_H-M   'P 1'
#
loop_
_entity.id
_entity.type
_entity.pdbx_description
1 polymer ?
#
loop_
_entity_poly.entity_id
_entity_poly.type
_entity_poly.pdbx_seq_one_letter_code
_entity_poly.pdbx_strand_id
1 'polypeptide(L)'
;MLLYALLAIGIFLMTRQMYFGGLDRDRNQHHLASLLCAVAASQPGHDRKEISTHLAAIARNGVERKLRLTHAVRLARGNVPPDLHPLIQALAKEL
;
A
#
# COMPACT_ATOMS: atom_id res chain seq x y z
N MET A 1 15.37 2.80 29.45
CA MET A 1 14.34 3.14 28.43
C MET A 1 14.74 2.74 27.00
N LEU A 2 16.01 2.87 26.59
CA LEU A 2 16.50 2.49 25.24
C LEU A 2 16.24 1.02 24.86
N LEU A 3 16.38 0.07 25.81
CA LEU A 3 16.18 -1.37 25.53
C LEU A 3 14.74 -1.71 25.12
N TYR A 4 13.75 -1.07 25.74
CA TYR A 4 12.33 -1.27 25.42
C TYR A 4 11.96 -0.72 24.04
N ALA A 5 12.56 0.42 23.64
CA ALA A 5 12.33 0.99 22.33
C ALA A 5 12.86 0.08 21.21
N LEU A 6 14.05 -0.50 21.38
CA LEU A 6 14.63 -1.44 20.42
C LEU A 6 13.80 -2.73 20.30
N LEU A 7 13.28 -3.23 21.42
CA LEU A 7 12.45 -4.43 21.44
C LEU A 7 11.08 -4.18 20.77
N ALA A 8 10.47 -3.01 21.00
CA ALA A 8 9.25 -2.59 20.32
C ALA A 8 9.45 -2.39 18.80
N ILE A 9 10.57 -1.78 18.39
CA ILE A 9 10.94 -1.64 16.97
C ILE A 9 11.14 -3.02 16.34
N GLY A 10 11.84 -3.94 17.01
CA GLY A 10 12.05 -5.30 16.54
C GLY A 10 10.74 -6.06 16.30
N ILE A 11 9.81 -6.03 17.27
CA ILE A 11 8.48 -6.64 17.14
C ILE A 11 7.69 -5.98 15.99
N PHE A 12 7.75 -4.66 15.87
CA PHE A 12 7.08 -3.94 14.78
C PHE A 12 7.63 -4.33 13.40
N LEU A 13 8.95 -4.45 13.26
CA LEU A 13 9.58 -4.86 11.99
C LEU A 13 9.25 -6.30 11.64
N MET A 14 9.26 -7.21 12.61
CA MET A 14 8.94 -8.62 12.40
C MET A 14 7.47 -8.83 12.01
N THR A 15 6.55 -8.16 12.71
CA THR A 15 5.12 -8.21 12.37
C THR A 15 4.85 -7.58 11.00
N ARG A 16 5.55 -6.50 10.64
CA ARG A 16 5.48 -5.91 9.30
C ARG A 16 5.99 -6.84 8.20
N GLN A 17 7.13 -7.51 8.40
CA GLN A 17 7.68 -8.50 7.45
C GLN A 17 6.70 -9.64 7.21
N MET A 18 6.15 -10.22 8.29
CA MET A 18 5.20 -11.32 8.21
C MET A 18 3.88 -10.90 7.54
N TYR A 19 3.39 -9.70 7.86
CA TYR A 19 2.20 -9.13 7.24
C TYR A 19 2.40 -8.85 5.75
N PHE A 20 3.56 -8.34 5.34
CA PHE A 20 3.88 -8.07 3.94
C PHE A 20 4.01 -9.37 3.14
N GLY A 21 4.61 -10.42 3.70
CA GLY A 21 4.62 -11.74 3.06
C GLY A 21 3.22 -12.34 2.86
N GLY A 22 2.28 -12.08 3.78
CA GLY A 22 0.87 -12.43 3.61
C GLY A 22 0.18 -11.60 2.53
N LEU A 23 0.44 -10.28 2.52
CA LEU A 23 -0.09 -9.35 1.53
C LEU A 23 0.45 -9.58 0.10
N ASP A 24 1.67 -10.10 -0.04
CA ASP A 24 2.24 -10.50 -1.34
C ASP A 24 1.44 -11.65 -2.00
N ARG A 25 0.67 -12.43 -1.22
CA ARG A 25 -0.23 -13.48 -1.71
C ARG A 25 -1.70 -13.05 -1.78
N ASP A 26 -2.04 -11.86 -1.28
CA ASP A 26 -3.40 -11.35 -1.23
C ASP A 26 -3.83 -10.76 -2.59
N ARG A 27 -4.81 -11.39 -3.26
CA ARG A 27 -5.33 -10.90 -4.54
C ARG A 27 -5.92 -9.50 -4.44
N ASN A 28 -6.55 -9.15 -3.32
CA ASN A 28 -7.12 -7.82 -3.11
C ASN A 28 -6.02 -6.76 -3.02
N GLN A 29 -4.86 -7.14 -2.50
CA GLN A 29 -3.69 -6.28 -2.40
C GLN A 29 -3.05 -6.04 -3.78
N HIS A 30 -2.95 -7.07 -4.61
CA HIS A 30 -2.52 -6.94 -6.01
C HIS A 30 -3.48 -6.08 -6.82
N HIS A 31 -4.79 -6.23 -6.59
CA HIS A 31 -5.79 -5.38 -7.22
C HIS A 31 -5.67 -3.92 -6.79
N LEU A 32 -5.43 -3.65 -5.50
CA LEU A 32 -5.16 -2.29 -5.02
C LEU A 32 -3.92 -1.68 -5.70
N ALA A 33 -2.86 -2.48 -5.88
CA ALA A 33 -1.66 -2.03 -6.59
C ALA A 33 -1.94 -1.78 -8.09
N SER A 34 -2.73 -2.61 -8.75
CA SER A 34 -3.11 -2.39 -10.16
C SER A 34 -3.94 -1.13 -10.33
N LEU A 35 -4.87 -0.84 -9.42
CA LEU A 35 -5.67 0.40 -9.45
C LEU A 35 -4.77 1.64 -9.31
N LEU A 36 -3.79 1.62 -8.39
CA LEU A 36 -2.81 2.71 -8.25
C LEU A 36 -2.01 2.93 -9.54
N CYS A 37 -1.58 1.85 -10.20
CA CYS A 37 -0.87 1.93 -11.48
C CYS A 37 -1.77 2.51 -12.59
N ALA A 38 -3.02 2.04 -12.69
CA ALA A 38 -3.95 2.50 -13.72
C ALA A 38 -4.26 4.00 -13.59
N VAL A 39 -4.50 4.48 -12.37
CA VAL A 39 -4.73 5.91 -12.09
C VAL A 39 -3.47 6.74 -12.35
N ALA A 40 -2.30 6.27 -11.92
CA ALA A 40 -1.04 6.99 -12.15
C ALA A 40 -0.63 7.05 -13.62
N ALA A 41 -0.99 6.03 -14.41
CA ALA A 41 -0.79 6.00 -15.86
C ALA A 41 -1.86 6.77 -16.64
N SER A 42 -2.78 7.48 -15.96
CA SER A 42 -3.89 8.21 -16.55
C SER A 42 -4.74 7.37 -17.50
N GLN A 43 -4.90 6.07 -17.22
CA GLN A 43 -5.81 5.25 -18.02
C GLN A 43 -7.25 5.71 -17.77
N PRO A 44 -7.99 6.13 -18.82
CA PRO A 44 -9.37 6.57 -18.66
C PRO A 44 -10.22 5.44 -18.09
N GLY A 45 -10.94 5.71 -16.99
CA GLY A 45 -11.90 4.77 -16.38
C GLY A 45 -11.64 4.39 -14.93
N HIS A 46 -10.46 4.63 -14.37
CA HIS A 46 -10.19 4.35 -12.95
C HIS A 46 -10.17 5.65 -12.14
N ASP A 47 -11.02 5.71 -11.10
CA ASP A 47 -11.21 6.90 -10.27
C ASP A 47 -10.55 6.71 -8.89
N ARG A 48 -10.07 7.80 -8.29
CA ARG A 48 -9.57 7.82 -6.91
C ARG A 48 -10.61 7.29 -5.92
N LYS A 49 -11.90 7.50 -6.24
CA LYS A 49 -13.03 6.94 -5.50
C LYS A 49 -13.04 5.41 -5.49
N GLU A 50 -12.62 4.77 -6.57
CA GLU A 50 -12.54 3.31 -6.64
C GLU A 50 -11.42 2.78 -5.73
N ILE A 51 -10.26 3.45 -5.74
CA ILE A 51 -9.15 3.12 -4.84
C ILE A 51 -9.58 3.26 -3.38
N SER A 52 -10.23 4.38 -3.01
CA SER A 52 -10.65 4.60 -1.63
C SER A 52 -11.76 3.64 -1.19
N THR A 53 -12.69 3.29 -2.10
CA THR A 53 -13.76 2.31 -1.84
C THR A 53 -13.18 0.91 -1.64
N HIS A 54 -12.30 0.45 -2.52
CA HIS A 54 -11.64 -0.85 -2.39
C HIS A 54 -10.79 -0.91 -1.13
N LEU A 55 -10.02 0.14 -0.85
CA LEU A 55 -9.20 0.25 0.36
C LEU A 55 -10.06 0.23 1.64
N ALA A 56 -11.24 0.85 1.64
CA ALA A 56 -12.18 0.78 2.75
C ALA A 56 -12.81 -0.61 2.92
N ALA A 57 -13.04 -1.34 1.83
CA ALA A 57 -13.61 -2.68 1.88
C ALA A 57 -12.63 -3.73 2.45
N ILE A 58 -11.32 -3.56 2.21
CA ILE A 58 -10.31 -4.57 2.58
C ILE A 58 -9.56 -4.26 3.88
N ALA A 59 -9.61 -3.01 4.36
CA ALA A 59 -8.93 -2.59 5.59
C ALA A 59 -9.91 -2.53 6.77
N ARG A 60 -9.57 -3.21 7.88
CA ARG A 60 -10.43 -3.24 9.07
C ARG A 60 -10.31 -2.01 9.96
N ASN A 61 -9.18 -1.30 9.89
CA ASN A 61 -8.92 -0.10 10.69
C ASN A 61 -7.89 0.82 10.00
N GLY A 62 -7.66 2.00 10.57
CA GLY A 62 -6.77 3.02 10.00
C GLY A 62 -5.28 2.60 9.94
N VAL A 63 -4.82 1.73 10.84
CA VAL A 63 -3.45 1.21 10.81
C VAL A 63 -3.29 0.21 9.66
N GLU A 64 -4.24 -0.71 9.51
CA GLU A 64 -4.27 -1.67 8.41
C GLU A 64 -4.38 -0.96 7.06
N ARG A 65 -5.19 0.09 6.98
CA ARG A 65 -5.31 0.94 5.78
C ARG A 65 -3.95 1.51 5.36
N LYS A 66 -3.21 2.13 6.30
CA LYS A 66 -1.87 2.67 6.01
C LYS A 66 -0.88 1.58 5.59
N LEU A 67 -0.91 0.42 6.23
CA LEU A 67 -0.03 -0.70 5.90
C LEU A 67 -0.32 -1.25 4.50
N ARG A 68 -1.60 -1.48 4.16
CA ARG A 68 -2.03 -1.94 2.84
C ARG A 68 -1.69 -0.93 1.76
N LEU A 69 -1.89 0.36 2.01
CA LEU A 69 -1.54 1.41 1.05
C LEU A 69 -0.02 1.50 0.82
N THR A 70 0.77 1.46 1.91
CA THR A 70 2.24 1.42 1.82
C THR A 70 2.74 0.21 1.03
N HIS A 71 2.12 -0.95 1.26
CA HIS A 71 2.45 -2.17 0.54
C HIS A 71 2.04 -2.10 -0.94
N ALA A 72 0.88 -1.54 -1.24
CA ALA A 72 0.39 -1.38 -2.60
C ALA A 72 1.29 -0.44 -3.41
N VAL A 73 1.75 0.66 -2.81
CA VAL A 73 2.75 1.55 -3.42
C VAL A 73 4.06 0.81 -3.70
N ARG A 74 4.54 -0.03 -2.76
CA ARG A 74 5.74 -0.85 -2.97
C ARG A 74 5.58 -1.76 -4.19
N LEU A 75 4.46 -2.48 -4.27
CA LEU A 75 4.16 -3.38 -5.40
C LEU A 75 4.02 -2.61 -6.72
N ALA A 76 3.26 -1.52 -6.72
CA ALA A 76 3.03 -0.69 -7.89
C ALA A 76 4.36 -0.17 -8.47
N ARG A 77 5.25 0.36 -7.62
CA ARG A 77 6.59 0.83 -8.02
C ARG A 77 7.48 -0.25 -8.63
N GLY A 78 7.28 -1.52 -8.25
CA GLY A 78 7.97 -2.65 -8.88
C GLY A 78 7.47 -2.98 -10.30
N ASN A 79 6.27 -2.50 -10.66
CA ASN A 79 5.58 -2.83 -11.90
C ASN A 79 5.44 -1.65 -12.87
N VAL A 80 5.89 -0.44 -12.49
CA VAL A 80 5.78 0.77 -13.32
C VAL A 80 7.13 1.44 -13.58
N PRO A 81 7.25 2.22 -14.67
CA PRO A 81 8.41 3.06 -14.92
C PRO A 81 8.72 3.99 -13.74
N PRO A 82 10.00 4.29 -13.46
CA PRO A 82 10.42 5.20 -12.40
C PRO A 82 9.74 6.56 -12.45
N ASP A 83 9.41 7.05 -13.64
CA ASP A 83 8.78 8.35 -13.89
C ASP A 83 7.37 8.45 -13.29
N LEU A 84 6.70 7.32 -13.07
CA LEU A 84 5.36 7.27 -12.45
C LEU A 84 5.43 7.11 -10.92
N HIS A 85 6.60 6.87 -10.33
CA HIS A 85 6.75 6.69 -8.87
C HIS A 85 6.28 7.92 -8.08
N PRO A 86 6.61 9.17 -8.46
CA PRO A 86 6.14 10.35 -7.76
C PRO A 86 4.61 10.49 -7.80
N LEU A 87 3.98 10.14 -8.92
CA LEU A 87 2.53 10.20 -9.09
C LEU A 87 1.82 9.18 -8.20
N ILE A 88 2.31 7.94 -8.16
CA ILE A 88 1.80 6.89 -7.26
C ILE A 88 1.94 7.33 -5.80
N GLN A 89 3.07 7.95 -5.44
CA GLN A 89 3.32 8.41 -4.09
C GLN A 89 2.46 9.62 -3.69
N ALA A 90 2.20 10.54 -4.62
CA ALA A 90 1.28 11.65 -4.41
C ALA A 90 -0.14 11.14 -4.22
N LEU A 91 -0.60 10.25 -5.09
CA LEU A 91 -1.92 9.62 -5.01
C LEU A 91 -2.13 8.90 -3.68
N ALA A 92 -1.13 8.14 -3.22
CA ALA A 92 -1.20 7.46 -1.93
C ALA A 92 -1.20 8.40 -0.71
N LYS A 93 -0.73 9.64 -0.83
CA LYS A 93 -0.81 10.63 0.26
C LYS A 93 -2.19 11.29 0.36
N GLU A 94 -2.95 11.28 -0.72
CA GLU A 94 -4.28 11.92 -0.82
C GLU A 94 -5.43 10.99 -0.40
N LEU A 95 -5.14 9.70 -0.17
CA LEU A 95 -6.10 8.63 0.23
C LEU A 95 -6.09 8.38 1.75
#